data_AF-A0A7X7XHU6-F1
#
_entry.id   AF-A0A7X7XHU6-F1
#
_cell.length_a   1.000
_cell.length_b   1.000
_cell.length_c   1.000
_cell.angle_alpha   90.00
_cell.angle_beta   90.00
_cell.angle_gamma   90.00
#
_symmetry.space_group_name_H-M   'P 1'
#
loop_
_entity.id
_entity.type
_entity.pdbx_description
1 polymer ?
#
loop_
_entity_poly.entity_id
_entity_poly.type
_entity_poly.pdbx_seq_one_letter_code
_entity_poly.pdbx_strand_id
1 'polypeptide(L)'
;MEDETKIRIAALAQMLWKEFRTVVELPDAVPEAVRLQLMEEAYAEVQLDVNEPFDDDCPICRMLAAEGNWTRHFDFCSGWCPGCRILDWCEPAGRRHSAEEIAWMKEHGSYPPDWSPADELTRYHLVQDRAPADGAAGN
;
A
#
# COMPACT_ATOMS: atom_id res chain seq x y z
N MET A 1 -4.94 24.61 5.50
CA MET A 1 -4.84 23.29 6.16
C MET A 1 -4.25 22.25 5.22
N GLU A 2 -4.77 22.07 4.00
CA GLU A 2 -4.21 21.10 3.02
C GLU A 2 -2.71 21.31 2.75
N ASP A 3 -2.25 22.57 2.62
CA ASP A 3 -0.82 22.83 2.41
C ASP A 3 0.07 22.42 3.59
N GLU A 4 -0.42 22.51 4.83
CA GLU A 4 0.34 22.13 6.01
C GLU A 4 0.50 20.62 6.12
N THR A 5 -0.56 19.87 5.83
CA THR A 5 -0.53 18.39 5.78
C THR A 5 0.47 17.90 4.75
N LYS A 6 0.48 18.49 3.53
CA LYS A 6 1.44 18.13 2.48
C LYS A 6 2.88 18.42 2.88
N ILE A 7 3.13 19.58 3.48
CA ILE A 7 4.47 19.95 3.99
C ILE A 7 4.93 18.91 5.02
N ARG A 8 4.04 18.48 5.92
CA ARG A 8 4.37 17.52 6.97
C ARG A 8 4.60 16.11 6.42
N ILE A 9 3.80 15.67 5.45
CA ILE A 9 4.03 14.42 4.70
C ILE A 9 5.41 14.45 4.04
N ALA A 10 5.74 15.53 3.33
CA ALA A 10 7.04 15.66 2.67
C ALA A 10 8.21 15.67 3.67
N ALA A 11 8.04 16.32 4.82
CA ALA A 11 9.02 16.33 5.90
C ALA A 11 9.24 14.92 6.48
N LEU A 12 8.16 14.18 6.76
CA LEU A 12 8.24 12.81 7.26
C LEU A 12 8.92 11.86 6.25
N ALA A 13 8.58 11.97 4.96
CA ALA A 13 9.25 11.19 3.91
C ALA A 13 10.76 11.45 3.90
N GLN A 14 11.18 12.71 4.03
CA GLN A 14 12.60 13.06 4.09
C GLN A 14 13.29 12.53 5.36
N MET A 15 12.63 12.59 6.52
CA MET A 15 13.19 12.06 7.77
C MET A 15 13.34 10.54 7.70
N LEU A 16 12.28 9.81 7.29
CA LEU A 16 12.31 8.37 7.06
C LEU A 16 13.44 7.94 6.13
N TRP A 17 13.65 8.68 5.04
CA TRP A 17 14.71 8.40 4.09
C TRP A 17 16.11 8.69 4.65
N LYS A 18 16.32 9.88 5.23
CA LYS A 18 17.64 10.35 5.67
C LYS A 18 18.14 9.63 6.92
N GLU A 19 17.23 9.35 7.86
CA GLU A 19 17.58 8.76 9.15
C GLU A 19 17.55 7.23 9.10
N PHE A 20 16.62 6.64 8.33
CA PHE A 20 16.34 5.21 8.39
C PHE A 20 16.40 4.48 7.04
N ARG A 21 16.72 5.20 5.96
CA ARG A 21 16.69 4.64 4.59
C ARG A 21 15.37 3.89 4.30
N THR A 22 14.27 4.44 4.80
CA THR A 22 12.94 3.85 4.72
C THR A 22 12.06 4.65 3.75
N VAL A 23 11.32 3.94 2.91
CA VAL A 23 10.30 4.51 2.02
C VAL A 23 8.93 3.98 2.43
N VAL A 24 7.93 4.87 2.41
CA VAL A 24 6.52 4.54 2.60
C VAL A 24 5.82 4.85 1.28
N GLU A 25 5.35 3.83 0.56
CA GLU A 25 4.58 4.00 -0.66
C GLU A 25 3.08 3.79 -0.39
N LEU A 26 2.26 4.79 -0.74
CA LEU A 26 0.81 4.77 -0.57
C LEU A 26 0.13 5.20 -1.88
N PRO A 27 -0.97 4.54 -2.30
CA PRO A 27 -1.72 4.95 -3.49
C PRO A 27 -2.17 6.41 -3.43
N ASP A 28 -2.24 7.08 -4.58
CA ASP A 28 -2.69 8.48 -4.70
C ASP A 28 -4.14 8.70 -4.27
N ALA A 29 -4.96 7.65 -4.33
CA ALA A 29 -6.32 7.68 -3.84
C ALA A 29 -6.44 7.76 -2.30
N VAL A 30 -5.38 7.49 -1.54
CA VAL A 30 -5.40 7.58 -0.08
C VAL A 30 -5.52 9.05 0.35
N PRO A 31 -6.53 9.43 1.16
CA PRO A 31 -6.70 10.80 1.63
C PRO A 31 -5.49 11.30 2.40
N GLU A 32 -5.15 12.59 2.26
CA GLU A 32 -3.95 13.17 2.85
C GLU A 32 -3.87 13.01 4.37
N ALA A 33 -5.01 13.15 5.06
CA ALA A 33 -5.06 12.93 6.51
C ALA A 33 -4.69 11.49 6.90
N VAL A 34 -5.14 10.51 6.12
CA VAL A 34 -4.81 9.09 6.32
C VAL A 34 -3.35 8.83 5.96
N ARG A 35 -2.85 9.41 4.86
CA ARG A 35 -1.43 9.33 4.47
C ARG A 35 -0.53 9.85 5.60
N LEU A 36 -0.85 11.02 6.14
CA LEU A 36 -0.10 11.60 7.26
C LEU A 36 -0.11 10.67 8.48
N GLN A 37 -1.28 10.17 8.88
CA GLN A 37 -1.39 9.24 10.00
C GLN A 37 -0.51 8.00 9.80
N LEU A 38 -0.61 7.33 8.64
CA LEU A 38 0.17 6.13 8.34
C LEU A 38 1.68 6.41 8.34
N MET A 39 2.10 7.56 7.83
CA MET A 39 3.51 7.97 7.85
C MET A 39 4.03 8.28 9.25
N GLU A 40 3.22 8.92 10.10
CA GLU A 40 3.56 9.17 11.51
C GLU A 40 3.70 7.85 12.27
N GLU A 41 2.81 6.87 12.01
CA GLU A 41 2.91 5.53 12.58
C GLU A 41 4.15 4.77 12.09
N ALA A 42 4.45 4.80 10.79
CA ALA A 42 5.67 4.19 10.25
C ALA A 42 6.93 4.82 10.87
N TYR A 43 6.96 6.14 11.02
CA TYR A 43 8.06 6.84 11.68
C TYR A 43 8.18 6.43 13.15
N ALA A 44 7.08 6.34 13.89
CA ALA A 44 7.07 5.89 15.27
C ALA A 44 7.54 4.44 15.43
N GLU A 45 7.10 3.54 14.54
CA GLU A 45 7.53 2.14 14.54
C GLU A 45 9.04 2.03 14.30
N VAL A 46 9.55 2.70 13.28
CA VAL A 46 10.99 2.69 12.96
C VAL A 46 11.83 3.33 14.08
N GLN A 47 11.28 4.31 14.79
CA GLN A 47 11.90 4.91 15.99
C GLN A 47 11.84 4.01 17.23
N LEU A 48 10.98 3.00 17.28
CA LEU A 48 10.98 1.97 18.33
C LEU A 48 11.90 0.80 17.94
N ASP A 49 11.94 0.49 16.64
CA ASP A 49 12.82 -0.47 15.97
C ASP A 49 14.27 0.02 15.83
N VAL A 50 14.77 0.97 16.63
CA VAL A 50 16.17 1.46 16.52
C VAL A 50 17.23 0.34 16.67
N ASN A 51 16.81 -0.89 16.97
CA ASN A 51 17.64 -2.10 16.97
C ASN A 51 17.49 -3.03 15.75
N GLU A 52 16.60 -2.79 14.78
CA GLU A 52 16.48 -3.64 13.58
C GLU A 52 16.37 -2.84 12.27
N PRO A 53 17.50 -2.40 11.70
CA PRO A 53 17.69 -2.42 10.25
C PRO A 53 18.30 -3.75 9.77
N PHE A 54 18.72 -4.61 10.71
CA PHE A 54 19.20 -5.94 10.47
C PHE A 54 18.31 -6.85 11.30
N ASP A 55 17.48 -7.67 10.67
CA ASP A 55 17.32 -9.01 11.22
C ASP A 55 18.76 -9.54 11.27
N ASP A 56 19.41 -9.51 12.44
CA ASP A 56 20.79 -10.00 12.60
C ASP A 56 20.87 -11.47 12.15
N ASP A 57 19.72 -12.14 12.14
CA ASP A 57 19.51 -13.50 11.66
C ASP A 57 19.18 -13.61 10.16
N CYS A 58 18.97 -12.50 9.42
CA CYS A 58 18.78 -12.47 7.96
C CYS A 58 20.12 -12.22 7.22
N PRO A 59 20.74 -13.25 6.62
CA PRO A 59 22.03 -13.11 5.96
C PRO A 59 21.96 -12.22 4.70
N ILE A 60 20.81 -12.24 4.02
CA ILE A 60 20.55 -11.42 2.83
C ILE A 60 20.47 -9.94 3.21
N CYS A 61 19.81 -9.61 4.32
CA CYS A 61 19.64 -8.24 4.81
C CYS A 61 20.99 -7.62 5.17
N ARG A 62 21.85 -8.37 5.87
CA ARG A 62 23.23 -7.96 6.17
C ARG A 62 24.08 -7.76 4.91
N MET A 63 23.94 -8.65 3.92
CA MET A 63 24.65 -8.53 2.64
C MET A 63 24.21 -7.27 1.88
N LEU A 64 22.90 -7.05 1.72
CA LEU A 64 22.36 -5.88 1.00
C LEU A 64 22.72 -4.56 1.69
N ALA A 65 22.73 -4.55 3.03
CA ALA A 65 23.15 -3.40 3.80
C ALA A 65 24.66 -3.12 3.65
N ALA A 66 25.52 -4.15 3.63
CA ALA A 66 26.95 -4.01 3.37
C ALA A 66 27.25 -3.49 1.95
N GLU A 67 26.38 -3.77 0.99
CA GLU A 67 26.45 -3.25 -0.37
C GLU A 67 25.94 -1.79 -0.51
N GLY A 68 25.37 -1.21 0.56
CA GLY A 68 24.88 0.17 0.58
C GLY A 68 23.64 0.44 -0.28
N ASN A 69 23.05 -0.60 -0.88
CA ASN A 69 21.90 -0.51 -1.79
C ASN A 69 20.58 -0.90 -1.12
N TRP A 70 20.58 -1.21 0.17
CA TRP A 70 19.37 -1.60 0.88
C TRP A 70 18.46 -0.40 1.18
N THR A 71 17.15 -0.62 1.12
CA THR A 71 16.09 0.35 1.46
C THR A 71 14.96 -0.42 2.10
N ARG A 72 14.54 -0.02 3.31
CA ARG A 72 13.33 -0.59 3.96
C ARG A 72 12.12 -0.05 3.23
N HIS A 73 11.21 -0.94 2.86
CA HIS A 73 9.91 -0.56 2.36
C HIS A 73 8.88 -0.82 3.44
N PHE A 74 8.15 0.21 3.84
CA PHE A 74 7.09 0.10 4.81
C PHE A 74 5.76 -0.02 4.06
N ASP A 75 5.35 -1.26 3.80
CA ASP A 75 4.20 -1.56 2.98
C ASP A 75 2.93 -1.73 3.83
N PHE A 76 2.00 -0.79 3.69
CA PHE A 76 0.64 -0.94 4.24
C PHE A 76 -0.26 -1.83 3.37
N CYS A 77 0.26 -2.23 2.20
CA CYS A 77 -0.25 -3.31 1.37
C CYS A 77 0.48 -4.59 1.75
N SER A 78 -0.22 -5.54 2.38
CA SER A 78 0.38 -6.86 2.62
C SER A 78 0.48 -7.71 1.35
N GLY A 79 -0.08 -7.24 0.22
CA GLY A 79 -0.31 -8.06 -0.97
C GLY A 79 -1.42 -9.12 -0.79
N TRP A 80 -1.92 -9.27 0.43
CA TRP A 80 -2.93 -10.24 0.85
C TRP A 80 -4.06 -9.48 1.54
N CYS A 81 -4.92 -8.86 0.74
CA CYS A 81 -6.22 -8.38 1.23
C CYS A 81 -6.95 -9.58 1.85
N PRO A 82 -7.76 -9.42 2.89
CA PRO A 82 -8.41 -8.19 3.35
C PRO A 82 -7.71 -7.46 4.50
N GLY A 83 -6.58 -7.95 5.00
CA GLY A 83 -5.87 -7.34 6.14
C GLY A 83 -5.19 -6.00 5.84
N CYS A 84 -5.21 -5.55 4.58
CA CYS A 84 -4.60 -4.30 4.16
C CYS A 84 -5.31 -3.09 4.77
N ARG A 85 -4.54 -2.21 5.42
CA ARG A 85 -5.06 -0.95 6.00
C ARG A 85 -5.48 0.08 4.96
N ILE A 86 -5.00 -0.09 3.73
CA ILE A 86 -5.30 0.78 2.59
C ILE A 86 -6.34 0.17 1.64
N LEU A 87 -7.06 -0.87 2.06
CA LEU A 87 -7.96 -1.64 1.20
C LEU A 87 -8.99 -0.77 0.46
N ASP A 88 -9.54 0.25 1.13
CA ASP A 88 -10.51 1.19 0.54
C ASP A 88 -9.98 1.97 -0.68
N TRP A 89 -8.65 2.13 -0.76
CA TRP A 89 -7.97 2.93 -1.78
C TRP A 89 -7.08 2.07 -2.69
N CYS A 90 -7.17 0.74 -2.55
CA CYS A 90 -6.38 -0.21 -3.32
C CYS A 90 -7.04 -0.42 -4.70
N GLU A 91 -6.46 0.18 -5.75
CA GLU A 91 -6.96 0.04 -7.12
C GLU A 91 -7.06 -1.44 -7.58
N PRO A 92 -6.07 -2.32 -7.32
CA PRO A 92 -6.24 -3.75 -7.57
C PRO A 92 -7.45 -4.38 -6.87
N ALA A 93 -7.70 -4.05 -5.61
CA ALA A 93 -8.85 -4.57 -4.88
C ALA A 93 -10.17 -4.02 -5.45
N GLY A 94 -10.25 -2.73 -5.75
CA GLY A 94 -11.43 -2.10 -6.36
C GLY A 94 -11.75 -2.62 -7.77
N ARG A 95 -10.77 -3.15 -8.49
CA ARG A 95 -11.01 -3.86 -9.76
C ARG A 95 -11.58 -5.27 -9.58
N ARG A 96 -11.28 -5.92 -8.45
CA ARG A 96 -11.60 -7.34 -8.19
C ARG A 96 -12.85 -7.52 -7.33
N HIS A 97 -13.17 -6.53 -6.51
CA HIS A 97 -14.21 -6.60 -5.49
C HIS A 97 -15.17 -5.41 -5.59
N SER A 98 -16.46 -5.68 -5.37
CA SER A 98 -17.47 -4.64 -5.18
C SER A 98 -17.25 -3.88 -3.88
N ALA A 99 -17.89 -2.72 -3.73
CA ALA A 99 -17.84 -1.96 -2.48
C ALA A 99 -18.41 -2.75 -1.29
N GLU A 100 -19.41 -3.61 -1.51
CA GLU A 100 -20.00 -4.48 -0.49
C GLU A 100 -19.03 -5.60 -0.09
N GLU A 101 -18.37 -6.23 -1.06
CA GLU A 101 -17.32 -7.24 -0.81
C GLU A 101 -16.17 -6.61 -0.01
N ILE A 102 -15.72 -5.40 -0.37
CA ILE A 102 -14.67 -4.67 0.37
C ILE A 102 -15.12 -4.33 1.80
N ALA A 103 -16.36 -3.87 1.99
CA ALA A 103 -16.89 -3.61 3.33
C ALA A 103 -16.91 -4.88 4.20
N TRP A 104 -17.38 -6.00 3.63
CA TRP A 104 -17.39 -7.29 4.30
C TRP A 104 -15.97 -7.74 4.69
N MET A 105 -15.03 -7.60 3.74
CA MET A 105 -13.62 -7.94 3.91
C MET A 105 -13.00 -7.20 5.10
N LYS A 106 -13.26 -5.89 5.22
CA LYS A 106 -12.77 -5.09 6.34
C LYS A 106 -13.36 -5.50 7.68
N GLU A 107 -14.65 -5.80 7.71
CA GLU A 107 -15.35 -6.19 8.93
C GLU A 107 -14.88 -7.56 9.45
N HIS A 108 -14.66 -8.51 8.55
CA HIS A 108 -14.41 -9.91 8.92
C HIS A 108 -12.94 -10.32 8.86
N GLY A 109 -12.07 -9.49 8.25
CA GLY A 109 -10.67 -9.84 8.04
C GLY A 109 -10.49 -11.10 7.18
N SER A 110 -11.51 -11.49 6.40
CA SER A 110 -11.46 -12.60 5.43
C SER A 110 -11.97 -12.17 4.05
N TYR A 111 -11.75 -12.98 3.01
CA TYR A 111 -12.50 -12.85 1.75
C TYR A 111 -13.97 -13.26 1.95
N PRO A 112 -14.91 -12.67 1.19
CA PRO A 112 -16.33 -13.05 1.25
C PRO A 112 -16.50 -14.56 1.00
N PRO A 113 -17.50 -15.21 1.62
CA PRO A 113 -17.67 -16.67 1.56
C PRO A 113 -17.91 -17.19 0.13
N ASP A 114 -18.46 -16.34 -0.75
CA ASP A 114 -18.71 -16.68 -2.16
C ASP A 114 -17.52 -16.34 -3.08
N TRP A 115 -16.43 -15.81 -2.54
CA TRP A 115 -15.23 -15.46 -3.31
C TRP A 115 -14.33 -16.70 -3.48
N SER A 116 -13.97 -17.01 -4.74
CA SER A 116 -13.01 -18.05 -5.08
C SER A 116 -11.75 -17.47 -5.73
N PRO A 117 -10.54 -17.96 -5.41
CA PRO A 117 -9.32 -17.64 -6.17
C PRO A 117 -9.43 -17.98 -7.66
N ALA A 118 -10.26 -18.97 -8.04
CA ALA A 118 -10.51 -19.29 -9.44
C ALA A 118 -11.25 -18.18 -10.19
N ASP A 119 -12.03 -17.36 -9.49
CA ASP A 119 -12.72 -16.20 -10.06
C ASP A 119 -11.74 -15.06 -10.38
N GLU A 120 -10.51 -15.08 -9.86
CA GLU A 120 -9.49 -14.08 -10.20
C GLU A 120 -9.15 -14.11 -11.69
N LEU A 121 -8.96 -15.31 -12.27
CA LEU A 121 -8.68 -15.45 -13.71
C LEU A 121 -9.86 -14.95 -14.56
N THR A 122 -11.09 -15.28 -14.18
CA THR A 122 -12.30 -14.88 -14.93
C THR A 122 -12.57 -13.38 -14.83
N ARG A 123 -12.38 -12.77 -13.64
CA ARG A 123 -12.56 -11.32 -13.44
C ARG A 123 -11.41 -10.50 -14.07
N TYR A 124 -10.18 -11.00 -14.09
CA TYR A 124 -9.05 -10.32 -14.76
C TYR A 124 -9.30 -10.15 -16.26
N HIS A 125 -9.85 -11.17 -16.92
CA HIS A 125 -10.20 -11.12 -18.34
C HIS A 125 -11.35 -10.14 -18.63
N LEU A 126 -12.39 -10.10 -17.78
CA LEU A 126 -13.53 -9.19 -17.97
C LEU A 126 -13.16 -7.70 -17.77
N VAL A 127 -12.15 -7.39 -16.97
CA VAL A 127 -11.69 -6.01 -16.73
C VAL A 127 -10.75 -5.53 -17.84
N GLN A 128 -9.99 -6.42 -18.49
CA GLN A 128 -9.17 -6.06 -19.66
C GLN A 128 -10.01 -5.75 -20.92
N ASP A 129 -11.22 -6.31 -21.02
CA ASP A 129 -12.12 -6.07 -22.16
C ASP A 129 -12.95 -4.77 -22.05
N ARG A 130 -12.89 -4.06 -20.90
CA ARG A 130 -13.37 -2.68 -20.81
C ARG A 130 -12.30 -1.73 -21.33
N ALA A 131 -12.13 -1.71 -22.65
CA ALA A 131 -11.63 -0.52 -23.33
C ALA A 131 -12.44 0.71 -22.89
N PRO A 132 -11.85 1.92 -22.76
CA PRO A 132 -12.64 3.11 -22.55
C PRO A 132 -13.68 3.19 -23.67
N ALA A 133 -14.93 3.44 -23.29
CA ALA A 133 -15.98 3.77 -24.24
C ALA A 133 -15.72 5.19 -24.78
N ASP A 134 -14.63 5.36 -25.53
CA ASP A 134 -14.38 6.55 -26.34
C ASP A 134 -15.20 6.40 -27.62
N GLY A 135 -16.52 6.53 -27.45
CA GLY A 135 -17.42 6.91 -28.51
C GLY A 135 -17.13 8.36 -28.90
N ALA A 136 -16.08 8.59 -29.68
CA ALA A 136 -15.87 9.83 -30.41
C ALA A 136 -15.04 9.58 -31.69
N ALA A 137 -15.64 8.86 -32.63
CA ALA A 137 -15.28 8.97 -34.04
C ALA A 137 -16.54 8.87 -34.89
N GLY A 138 -17.09 10.03 -35.27
CA GLY A 138 -18.31 10.12 -36.07
C GLY A 138 -18.58 11.55 -36.52
N ASN A 139 -18.18 11.82 -37.77
CA ASN A 139 -18.36 12.99 -38.64
C ASN A 139 -17.35 14.15 -38.51
#